data_AF-A0A0D0CZ48-F1
#
_entry.id   AF-A0A0D0CZ48-F1
#
_cell.length_a   1.000
_cell.length_b   1.000
_cell.length_c   1.000
_cell.angle_alpha   90.00
_cell.angle_beta   90.00
_cell.angle_gamma   90.00
#
_symmetry.space_group_name_H-M   'P 1'
#
loop_
_entity.id
_entity.type
_entity.pdbx_description
1 polymer ?
#
loop_
_entity_poly.entity_id
_entity_poly.type
_entity_poly.pdbx_seq_one_letter_code
_entity_poly.pdbx_strand_id
1 'polypeptide(L)'
;DSWREIIKQWVKGNPKRGLVVPLREWPPKWYQGVNKSLFAMKCHDWSLITWELIDSYDSNELCFLDTYPQAANGHTALLCAIKRTMKQHSEMIPHQGVMTQDMLHHPS
;
A
#
# COMPACT_ATOMS: atom_id res chain seq x y z
N ASP A 1 -10.91 -5.71 -14.58
CA ASP A 1 -10.93 -5.16 -13.22
C ASP A 1 -10.00 -3.97 -13.08
N SER A 2 -10.43 -2.90 -12.40
CA SER A 2 -9.62 -1.67 -12.26
C SER A 2 -8.35 -1.89 -11.42
N TRP A 3 -8.35 -2.81 -10.45
CA TRP A 3 -7.20 -3.11 -9.61
C TRP A 3 -6.08 -3.87 -10.38
N ARG A 4 -6.43 -4.75 -11.32
CA ARG A 4 -5.45 -5.40 -12.21
C ARG A 4 -4.71 -4.40 -13.09
N GLU A 5 -5.42 -3.40 -13.60
CA GLU A 5 -4.80 -2.32 -14.36
C GLU A 5 -3.88 -1.45 -13.50
N ILE A 6 -4.20 -1.25 -12.22
CA ILE A 6 -3.32 -0.58 -11.26
C ILE A 6 -2.02 -1.37 -11.07
N ILE A 7 -2.08 -2.68 -10.82
CA ILE A 7 -0.89 -3.53 -10.66
C ILE A 7 -0.04 -3.51 -11.93
N LYS A 8 -0.68 -3.63 -13.10
CA LYS A 8 0.01 -3.56 -14.39
C LYS A 8 0.74 -2.23 -14.56
N GLN A 9 0.09 -1.10 -14.24
CA GLN A 9 0.72 0.21 -14.29
C GLN A 9 1.85 0.36 -13.26
N TRP A 10 1.68 -0.23 -12.08
CA TRP A 10 2.67 -0.21 -11.00
C TRP A 10 3.95 -0.97 -11.36
N VAL A 11 3.80 -2.16 -11.96
CA VAL A 11 4.91 -3.07 -12.26
C VAL A 11 5.52 -2.83 -13.64
N LYS A 12 4.70 -2.57 -14.67
CA LYS A 12 5.13 -2.46 -16.07
C LYS A 12 5.03 -1.06 -16.65
N GLY A 13 4.31 -0.14 -15.99
CA GLY A 13 3.90 1.12 -16.59
C GLY A 13 2.80 0.94 -17.64
N ASN A 14 2.46 2.03 -18.32
CA ASN A 14 1.54 2.07 -19.45
C ASN A 14 2.02 3.07 -20.53
N PRO A 15 2.80 2.60 -21.52
CA PRO A 15 3.32 3.44 -22.59
C PRO A 15 2.23 4.15 -23.41
N LYS A 16 1.06 3.50 -23.58
CA LYS A 16 -0.08 4.08 -24.32
C LYS A 16 -0.67 5.33 -23.64
N ARG A 17 -0.36 5.55 -22.36
CA ARG A 17 -0.75 6.73 -21.58
C ARG A 17 0.45 7.63 -21.25
N GLY A 18 1.59 7.44 -21.91
CA GLY A 18 2.83 8.16 -21.62
C GLY A 18 3.53 7.73 -20.32
N LEU A 19 3.04 6.67 -19.66
CA LEU A 19 3.61 6.13 -18.42
C LEU A 19 4.64 5.05 -18.75
N VAL A 20 5.72 5.39 -19.45
CA VAL A 20 6.72 4.39 -19.91
C VAL A 20 7.49 3.77 -18.73
N VAL A 21 7.67 4.54 -17.65
CA VAL A 21 8.32 4.08 -16.42
C VAL A 21 7.26 3.53 -15.46
N PRO A 22 7.45 2.33 -14.87
CA PRO A 22 6.57 1.80 -13.82
C PRO A 22 6.43 2.78 -12.66
N LEU A 23 5.23 2.93 -12.09
CA LEU A 23 5.01 3.90 -11.02
C LEU A 23 5.86 3.66 -9.77
N ARG A 24 6.24 2.40 -9.49
CA ARG A 24 7.14 2.06 -8.39
C ARG A 24 8.55 2.66 -8.54
N GLU A 25 8.94 3.01 -9.77
CA GLU A 25 10.26 3.55 -10.11
C GLU A 25 10.21 5.07 -10.34
N TRP A 26 9.05 5.71 -10.13
CA TRP A 26 8.93 7.13 -10.33
C TRP A 26 9.75 7.92 -9.31
N PRO A 27 10.50 8.95 -9.74
CA PRO A 27 11.25 9.77 -8.81
C PRO A 27 10.32 10.49 -7.81
N PRO A 28 10.68 10.59 -6.53
CA PRO A 28 9.84 11.20 -5.50
C PRO A 28 9.30 12.60 -5.83
N LYS A 29 10.08 13.40 -6.54
CA LYS A 29 9.70 14.73 -7.06
C LYS A 29 8.46 14.74 -7.97
N TRP A 30 8.02 13.61 -8.50
CA TRP A 30 6.80 13.52 -9.31
C TRP A 30 5.53 13.54 -8.46
N TYR A 31 5.61 13.02 -7.24
CA TYR A 31 4.52 13.01 -6.27
C TYR A 31 4.82 13.90 -5.03
N GLN A 32 5.93 14.63 -5.05
CA GLN A 32 6.32 15.63 -4.05
C GLN A 32 6.39 17.01 -4.72
N GLY A 33 5.72 18.02 -4.14
CA GLY A 33 5.64 19.37 -4.70
C GLY A 33 4.23 19.75 -5.15
N VAL A 34 4.10 20.55 -6.22
CA VAL A 34 2.81 21.09 -6.72
C VAL A 34 1.79 20.00 -7.08
N ASN A 35 2.28 18.81 -7.46
CA ASN A 35 1.47 17.65 -7.84
C ASN A 35 1.15 16.72 -6.67
N LYS A 36 1.64 17.02 -5.45
CA LYS A 36 1.51 16.15 -4.28
C LYS A 36 0.06 15.84 -3.91
N SER A 37 -0.82 16.83 -3.89
CA SER A 37 -2.22 16.62 -3.50
C SER A 37 -2.96 15.67 -4.45
N LEU A 38 -2.67 15.75 -5.75
CA LEU A 38 -3.33 14.95 -6.79
C LEU A 38 -2.72 13.55 -6.94
N PHE A 39 -1.40 13.44 -6.87
CA PHE A 39 -0.70 12.21 -7.22
C PHE A 39 -0.20 11.42 -6.01
N ALA A 40 0.10 12.06 -4.87
CA ALA A 40 0.62 11.32 -3.71
C ALA A 40 -0.42 10.35 -3.14
N MET A 41 -1.68 10.79 -3.00
CA MET A 41 -2.75 9.93 -2.51
C MET A 41 -3.01 8.75 -3.44
N LYS A 42 -3.06 8.99 -4.76
CA LYS A 42 -3.25 7.92 -5.76
C LYS A 42 -2.07 6.94 -5.78
N CYS A 43 -0.83 7.44 -5.75
CA CYS A 43 0.35 6.58 -5.73
C CYS A 43 0.39 5.72 -4.47
N HIS A 44 0.05 6.30 -3.31
CA HIS A 44 -0.04 5.57 -2.06
C HIS A 44 -1.14 4.50 -2.07
N ASP A 45 -2.33 4.83 -2.57
CA ASP A 45 -3.42 3.86 -2.65
C ASP A 45 -3.08 2.70 -3.60
N TRP A 46 -2.41 2.99 -4.72
CA TRP A 46 -1.96 1.98 -5.67
C TRP A 46 -0.80 1.14 -5.14
N SER A 47 0.10 1.74 -4.35
CA SER A 47 1.16 1.02 -3.68
C SER A 47 0.60 0.03 -2.68
N LEU A 48 -0.43 0.39 -1.92
CA LEU A 48 -1.06 -0.52 -0.95
C LEU A 48 -1.66 -1.75 -1.62
N ILE A 49 -2.44 -1.57 -2.68
CA ILE A 49 -3.05 -2.69 -3.42
C ILE A 49 -1.96 -3.63 -3.96
N THR A 50 -0.90 -3.04 -4.54
CA THR A 50 0.14 -3.83 -5.20
C THR A 50 1.06 -4.51 -4.17
N TRP A 51 1.39 -3.82 -3.09
CA TRP A 51 2.20 -4.37 -2.00
C TRP A 51 1.47 -5.52 -1.32
N GLU A 52 0.18 -5.36 -0.98
CA GLU A 52 -0.61 -6.45 -0.39
C GLU A 52 -0.59 -7.70 -1.27
N LEU A 53 -0.84 -7.57 -2.59
CA LEU A 53 -0.83 -8.72 -3.48
C LEU A 53 0.56 -9.38 -3.58
N ILE A 54 1.63 -8.59 -3.70
CA ILE A 54 2.98 -9.11 -3.93
C ILE A 54 3.59 -9.65 -2.64
N ASP A 55 3.51 -8.91 -1.54
CA ASP A 55 4.18 -9.20 -0.27
C ASP A 55 3.38 -10.20 0.57
N SER A 56 2.07 -9.96 0.74
CA SER A 56 1.21 -10.79 1.60
C SER A 56 0.74 -12.08 0.92
N TYR A 57 0.66 -12.09 -0.42
CA TYR A 57 0.11 -13.23 -1.19
C TYR A 57 1.08 -13.78 -2.25
N ASP A 58 2.34 -13.35 -2.30
CA ASP A 58 3.33 -13.80 -3.30
C ASP A 58 2.82 -13.72 -4.75
N SER A 59 2.11 -12.64 -5.08
CA SER A 59 1.45 -12.44 -6.39
C SER A 59 0.37 -13.48 -6.75
N ASN A 60 -0.10 -14.27 -5.79
CA ASN A 60 -1.17 -15.24 -5.99
C ASN A 60 -2.54 -14.55 -6.04
N GLU A 61 -2.99 -14.24 -7.27
CA GLU A 61 -4.29 -13.59 -7.49
C GLU A 61 -5.47 -14.42 -6.96
N LEU A 62 -5.40 -15.76 -6.97
CA LEU A 62 -6.52 -16.60 -6.53
C LEU A 62 -6.74 -16.48 -5.03
N CYS A 63 -5.68 -16.63 -4.23
CA CYS A 63 -5.76 -16.46 -2.77
C CYS A 63 -6.11 -15.02 -2.39
N PHE A 64 -5.59 -14.04 -3.13
CA PHE A 64 -5.91 -12.63 -2.93
C PHE A 64 -7.41 -12.36 -3.18
N LEU A 65 -7.99 -12.91 -4.24
CA LEU A 65 -9.40 -12.72 -4.57
C LEU A 65 -10.35 -13.48 -3.64
N ASP A 66 -9.93 -14.63 -3.13
CA ASP A 66 -10.67 -15.38 -2.10
C ASP A 66 -10.76 -14.57 -0.80
N THR A 67 -9.66 -13.91 -0.42
CA THR A 67 -9.63 -13.07 0.79
C THR A 67 -10.32 -11.71 0.59
N TYR A 68 -10.22 -11.14 -0.62
CA TYR A 68 -10.78 -9.84 -0.96
C TYR A 68 -11.83 -9.92 -2.10
N PRO A 69 -13.00 -10.54 -1.85
CA PRO A 69 -14.06 -10.61 -2.85
C PRO A 69 -14.57 -9.22 -3.28
N GLN A 70 -14.33 -8.18 -2.47
CA GLN A 70 -14.63 -6.78 -2.77
C GLN A 70 -13.87 -6.26 -4.00
N ALA A 71 -12.81 -6.95 -4.45
CA ALA A 71 -12.14 -6.67 -5.72
C ALA A 71 -13.09 -6.67 -6.92
N ALA A 72 -14.17 -7.47 -6.88
CA ALA A 72 -15.22 -7.50 -7.90
C ALA A 72 -15.99 -6.17 -8.00
N ASN A 73 -16.03 -5.38 -6.92
CA ASN A 73 -16.68 -4.07 -6.87
C ASN A 73 -15.73 -2.93 -7.30
N GLY A 74 -14.50 -3.27 -7.69
CA GLY A 74 -13.48 -2.31 -8.14
C GLY A 74 -12.46 -1.92 -7.07
N HIS A 75 -11.43 -1.19 -7.51
CA HIS A 75 -10.27 -0.87 -6.70
C HIS A 75 -10.55 -0.05 -5.44
N THR A 76 -11.58 0.81 -5.44
CA THR A 76 -11.95 1.58 -4.23
C THR A 76 -12.46 0.67 -3.12
N ALA A 77 -13.35 -0.28 -3.44
CA ALA A 77 -13.88 -1.23 -2.48
C ALA A 77 -12.77 -2.17 -1.95
N LEU A 78 -11.89 -2.62 -2.85
CA LEU A 78 -10.70 -3.38 -2.51
C LEU A 78 -9.78 -2.62 -1.55
N LEU A 79 -9.44 -1.37 -1.87
CA LEU A 79 -8.58 -0.53 -1.04
C LEU A 79 -9.16 -0.33 0.37
N CYS A 80 -10.48 -0.13 0.49
CA CYS A 80 -11.15 -0.03 1.78
C CYS A 80 -11.02 -1.33 2.59
N ALA A 81 -11.12 -2.50 1.95
CA ALA A 81 -10.94 -3.78 2.60
C ALA A 81 -9.49 -3.96 3.09
N ILE A 82 -8.50 -3.70 2.23
CA ILE A 82 -7.07 -3.78 2.57
C ILE A 82 -6.73 -2.85 3.74
N LYS A 83 -7.18 -1.59 3.70
CA LYS A 83 -6.96 -0.62 4.80
C LYS A 83 -7.56 -1.10 6.12
N ARG A 84 -8.70 -1.79 6.08
CA ARG A 84 -9.32 -2.38 7.27
C ARG A 84 -8.48 -3.53 7.83
N THR A 85 -8.04 -4.45 6.97
CA THR A 85 -7.18 -5.58 7.37
C THR A 85 -5.87 -5.07 8.00
N MET A 86 -5.21 -4.10 7.37
CA MET A 86 -3.98 -3.49 7.87
C MET A 86 -4.18 -2.79 9.21
N LYS A 87 -5.30 -2.08 9.39
CA LYS A 87 -5.65 -1.45 10.67
C LYS A 87 -5.82 -2.50 11.77
N GLN A 88 -6.53 -3.59 11.49
CA GLN A 88 -6.71 -4.69 12.44
C GLN A 88 -5.38 -5.34 12.81
N HIS A 89 -4.49 -5.56 11.84
CA HIS A 89 -3.13 -6.06 12.11
C HIS A 89 -2.31 -5.09 12.97
N SER A 90 -2.37 -3.79 12.69
CA SER A 90 -1.68 -2.78 13.48
C SER A 90 -2.25 -2.64 14.90
N GLU A 91 -3.53 -2.93 15.11
CA GLU A 91 -4.17 -2.95 16.43
C GLU A 91 -3.88 -4.26 17.18
N MET A 92 -3.59 -5.36 16.48
CA MET A 92 -3.24 -6.66 17.06
C MET A 92 -1.77 -6.78 17.47
N ILE A 93 -0.88 -5.91 16.97
CA ILE A 93 0.48 -5.76 17.49
C ILE A 93 0.46 -4.67 18.58
N PRO A 94 0.45 -5.00 19.88
CA PRO A 94 0.65 -3.98 20.91
C PRO A 94 2.01 -3.33 20.67
N HIS A 95 2.03 -2.00 20.59
CA HIS A 95 3.22 -1.19 20.38
C HIS A 95 4.34 -1.63 21.33
N GLN A 96 5.27 -2.46 20.86
CA GLN A 96 6.55 -2.66 21.53
C GLN A 96 7.44 -1.47 21.18
N GLY A 97 7.37 -0.48 22.07
CA GLY A 97 8.19 0.71 22.16
C GLY A 97 7.47 1.61 23.16
N VAL A 98 7.76 1.58 24.46
CA VAL A 98 9.06 1.70 25.11
C VAL A 98 9.03 0.91 26.42
N MET A 99 9.83 -0.16 26.51
CA MET A 99 10.40 -0.57 27.80
C MET A 99 11.87 -0.14 27.78
N THR A 100 12.34 0.28 28.96
CA THR A 100 13.67 0.83 29.29
C THR A 100 13.88 2.31 28.96
N GLN A 101 13.51 3.20 29.89
CA GLN A 101 14.48 4.06 30.60
C GLN A 101 13.80 4.83 31.76
N ASP A 102 13.17 4.13 32.71
CA ASP A 102 12.70 4.74 33.98
C ASP A 102 12.96 3.84 35.20
N MET A 103 13.95 2.95 35.06
CA MET A 103 14.54 2.24 36.20
C MET A 103 16.04 2.44 36.17
N LEU A 104 16.49 3.58 36.72
CA LEU A 104 17.69 3.66 37.54
C LEU A 104 17.71 5.04 38.20
N HIS A 105 16.99 5.08 39.32
CA HIS A 105 17.22 5.97 40.45
C HIS A 105 18.73 6.26 40.65
N HIS A 106 19.08 7.54 40.69
CA HIS A 106 20.08 8.03 41.65
C HIS A 106 19.52 7.80 43.07
N PRO A 107 20.33 7.28 44.01
CA PRO A 107 21.12 8.13 44.91
C PRO A 107 22.54 7.54 45.12
N SER A 108 23.61 8.20 45.55
CA SER A 108 23.89 9.47 46.23
C SER A 108 25.33 9.86 45.87
#